data_AF-A0A9W6WY76-F1
#
_entry.id   AF-A0A9W6WY76-F1
#
_cell.length_a   1.000
_cell.length_b   1.000
_cell.length_c   1.000
_cell.angle_alpha   90.00
_cell.angle_beta   90.00
_cell.angle_gamma   90.00
#
_symmetry.space_group_name_H-M   'P 1'
#
loop_
_entity.id
_entity.type
_entity.pdbx_description
1 polymer ?
#
loop_
_entity_poly.entity_id
_entity_poly.type
_entity_poly.pdbx_seq_one_letter_code
_entity_poly.pdbx_strand_id
1 'polypeptide(L)'
;MPLESFNHLLSIILPILDRSPHAWLHRDHVLPELKLQPVLDYLAGGPSSDVRRLTGVSHPYFYSILYYTMDAIIFSTELQIKFAMASSEREGAATAFALRSKTVFLTAAWLPWMDGCAK
;
A
#
# COMPACT_ATOMS: atom_id res chain seq x y z
N MET A 1 6.54 -6.70 8.82
CA MET A 1 5.88 -5.87 9.86
C MET A 1 5.56 -6.77 11.06
N PRO A 2 5.73 -6.33 12.32
CA PRO A 2 5.25 -7.08 13.49
C PRO A 2 3.73 -7.26 13.48
N LEU A 3 3.24 -8.41 13.98
CA LEU A 3 1.80 -8.73 13.97
C LEU A 3 0.95 -7.71 14.75
N GLU A 4 1.46 -7.19 15.87
CA GLU A 4 0.76 -6.20 16.69
C GLU A 4 0.54 -4.89 15.92
N SER A 5 1.58 -4.40 15.24
CA SER A 5 1.48 -3.19 14.39
C SER A 5 0.52 -3.41 13.23
N PHE A 6 0.52 -4.61 12.65
CA PHE A 6 -0.43 -4.97 11.59
C PHE A 6 -1.88 -4.95 12.10
N ASN A 7 -2.15 -5.59 13.23
CA ASN A 7 -3.48 -5.64 13.82
C ASN A 7 -3.96 -4.26 14.27
N HIS A 8 -3.07 -3.44 14.81
CA HIS A 8 -3.40 -2.06 15.16
C HIS A 8 -3.79 -1.25 13.93
N LEU A 9 -2.97 -1.27 12.87
CA LEU A 9 -3.30 -0.60 11.60
C LEU A 9 -4.63 -1.11 11.03
N LEU A 10 -4.84 -2.43 11.03
CA LEU A 10 -6.08 -3.04 10.58
C LEU A 10 -7.28 -2.52 11.37
N SER A 11 -7.18 -2.44 12.70
CA SER A 11 -8.26 -1.94 13.55
C SER A 11 -8.65 -0.48 13.25
N ILE A 12 -7.68 0.34 12.84
CA ILE A 12 -7.90 1.74 12.47
C ILE A 12 -8.66 1.85 11.14
N ILE A 13 -8.27 1.05 10.13
CA ILE A 13 -8.83 1.18 8.77
C ILE A 13 -10.08 0.32 8.54
N LEU A 14 -10.29 -0.72 9.35
CA LEU A 14 -11.41 -1.67 9.20
C LEU A 14 -12.78 -0.98 9.12
N PRO A 15 -13.12 0.01 9.97
CA PRO A 15 -14.40 0.71 9.89
C PRO A 15 -14.61 1.46 8.55
N ILE A 16 -13.52 1.83 7.85
CA ILE A 16 -13.57 2.51 6.56
C ILE A 16 -13.66 1.48 5.43
N LEU A 17 -12.88 0.40 5.52
CA LEU A 17 -12.93 -0.73 4.60
C LEU A 17 -14.33 -1.37 4.52
N ASP A 18 -15.02 -1.47 5.65
CA ASP A 18 -16.37 -2.05 5.74
C ASP A 18 -17.47 -1.15 5.17
N ARG A 19 -17.21 0.15 5.03
CA ARG A 19 -18.16 1.14 4.50
C ARG A 19 -18.05 1.37 2.99
N SER A 20 -17.35 0.48 2.28
CA SER A 20 -17.05 0.72 0.86
C SER A 20 -18.33 0.97 0.05
N PRO A 21 -18.37 2.05 -0.77
CA PRO A 21 -19.47 2.28 -1.71
C PRO A 21 -19.55 1.19 -2.79
N HIS A 22 -18.56 0.29 -2.84
CA HIS A 22 -18.47 -0.81 -3.77
C HIS A 22 -18.88 -2.11 -3.09
N ALA A 23 -20.17 -2.21 -2.73
CA ALA A 23 -20.80 -3.42 -2.17
C ALA A 23 -20.49 -4.71 -2.96
N TRP A 24 -20.12 -4.59 -4.24
CA TRP A 24 -19.67 -5.72 -5.08
C TRP A 24 -18.30 -6.28 -4.70
N LEU A 25 -17.39 -5.49 -4.10
CA LEU A 25 -16.15 -6.00 -3.50
C LEU A 25 -16.38 -6.78 -2.19
N HIS A 26 -17.55 -6.65 -1.59
CA HIS A 26 -17.94 -7.47 -0.45
C HIS A 26 -18.61 -8.78 -0.88
N ARG A 27 -18.87 -8.98 -2.19
CA ARG A 27 -19.44 -10.25 -2.69
C ARG A 27 -18.45 -11.39 -2.62
N ASP A 28 -17.16 -11.09 -2.70
CA ASP A 28 -16.11 -12.08 -2.52
C ASP A 28 -15.58 -11.96 -1.08
N HIS A 29 -15.72 -13.06 -0.33
CA HIS A 29 -15.39 -13.25 1.09
C HIS A 29 -13.88 -13.10 1.41
N VAL A 30 -13.22 -12.05 0.92
CA VAL A 30 -11.82 -11.76 1.22
C VAL A 30 -11.76 -11.09 2.59
N LEU A 31 -11.10 -11.77 3.52
CA LEU A 31 -10.85 -11.26 4.87
C LEU A 31 -10.11 -9.91 4.81
N PRO A 32 -10.43 -8.94 5.69
CA PRO A 32 -9.78 -7.63 5.71
C PRO A 32 -8.24 -7.69 5.80
N GLU A 33 -7.70 -8.68 6.50
CA GLU A 33 -6.28 -8.98 6.60
C GLU A 33 -5.67 -9.25 5.21
N LEU A 34 -6.38 -10.02 4.39
CA LEU A 34 -6.01 -10.38 3.02
C LEU A 34 -6.20 -9.21 2.04
N LYS A 35 -6.85 -8.12 2.45
CA LYS A 35 -6.90 -6.86 1.71
C LYS A 35 -5.71 -5.96 2.09
N LEU A 36 -5.40 -5.86 3.38
CA LEU A 36 -4.31 -5.01 3.88
C LEU A 36 -2.92 -5.53 3.54
N GLN A 37 -2.67 -6.83 3.77
CA GLN A 37 -1.38 -7.45 3.53
C GLN A 37 -0.80 -7.21 2.12
N PRO A 38 -1.54 -7.49 1.02
CA PRO A 38 -1.02 -7.28 -0.32
C PRO A 38 -0.73 -5.81 -0.64
N VAL A 39 -1.47 -4.87 -0.04
CA VAL A 39 -1.23 -3.43 -0.21
C VAL A 39 0.07 -3.02 0.50
N LEU A 40 0.33 -3.52 1.70
CA LEU A 40 1.58 -3.27 2.40
C LEU A 40 2.78 -3.86 1.65
N ASP A 41 2.63 -5.07 1.11
CA ASP A 41 3.67 -5.70 0.29
C ASP A 41 3.94 -4.89 -0.98
N TYR A 42 2.88 -4.42 -1.66
CA TYR A 42 3.01 -3.53 -2.83
C TYR A 42 3.70 -2.21 -2.47
N LEU A 43 3.31 -1.57 -1.37
CA LEU A 43 3.93 -0.32 -0.87
C LEU A 43 5.39 -0.49 -0.46
N ALA A 44 5.77 -1.68 0.02
CA ALA A 44 7.15 -2.02 0.32
C ALA A 44 8.00 -2.28 -0.94
N GLY A 45 7.42 -2.15 -2.13
CA GLY A 45 8.10 -2.40 -3.41
C GLY A 45 8.00 -3.87 -3.87
N GLY A 46 7.06 -4.64 -3.33
CA GLY A 46 6.78 -6.00 -3.78
C GLY A 46 6.18 -6.03 -5.19
N PRO A 47 6.56 -7.00 -6.05
CA PRO A 47 6.00 -7.10 -7.39
C PRO A 47 4.51 -7.47 -7.35
N SER A 48 3.67 -6.63 -7.97
CA SER A 48 2.22 -6.80 -8.00
C SER A 48 1.75 -8.15 -8.55
N SER A 49 2.52 -8.76 -9.45
CA SER A 49 2.28 -10.10 -9.98
C SER A 49 2.38 -11.19 -8.92
N ASP A 50 3.35 -11.08 -8.01
CA ASP A 50 3.57 -12.09 -6.96
C ASP A 50 2.54 -11.93 -5.86
N VAL A 51 2.25 -10.69 -5.48
CA VAL A 51 1.21 -10.35 -4.52
C VAL A 51 -0.16 -10.86 -5.00
N ARG A 52 -0.48 -10.68 -6.29
CA ARG A 52 -1.69 -11.24 -6.90
C ARG A 52 -1.69 -12.77 -6.89
N ARG A 53 -0.56 -13.39 -7.24
CA ARG A 53 -0.44 -14.86 -7.25
C ARG A 53 -0.68 -15.46 -5.87
N LEU A 54 -0.18 -14.82 -4.81
CA LEU A 54 -0.34 -15.27 -3.43
C LEU A 54 -1.78 -15.15 -2.92
N THR A 55 -2.51 -14.15 -3.36
CA THR A 55 -3.89 -13.88 -2.93
C THR A 55 -4.95 -14.61 -3.76
N GLY A 56 -4.58 -15.17 -4.93
CA GLY A 56 -5.50 -15.95 -5.78
C GLY A 56 -6.59 -15.12 -6.47
N VAL A 57 -6.51 -13.79 -6.38
CA VAL A 57 -7.50 -12.86 -6.93
C VAL A 57 -7.24 -12.56 -8.41
N SER A 58 -8.30 -12.20 -9.13
CA SER A 58 -8.18 -11.75 -10.52
C SER A 58 -7.37 -10.44 -10.61
N HIS A 59 -6.74 -10.18 -11.76
CA HIS A 59 -6.00 -8.95 -12.00
C HIS A 59 -6.82 -7.67 -11.73
N PRO A 60 -8.03 -7.47 -12.30
CA PRO A 60 -8.81 -6.26 -12.02
C PRO A 60 -9.24 -6.16 -10.56
N TYR A 61 -9.47 -7.30 -9.89
CA TYR A 61 -9.85 -7.32 -8.49
C TYR A 61 -8.69 -6.96 -7.56
N PHE A 62 -7.46 -7.36 -7.89
CA PHE A 62 -6.25 -6.94 -7.18
C PHE A 62 -6.09 -5.41 -7.15
N TYR A 63 -6.21 -4.74 -8.30
CA TYR A 63 -6.11 -3.29 -8.36
C TYR A 63 -7.26 -2.61 -7.63
N SER A 64 -8.46 -3.21 -7.64
CA SER A 64 -9.58 -2.75 -6.85
C SER A 64 -9.22 -2.77 -5.35
N ILE A 65 -8.76 -3.91 -4.82
CA ILE A 65 -8.30 -4.05 -3.42
C ILE A 65 -7.22 -3.00 -3.09
N LEU A 66 -6.25 -2.79 -4.00
CA LEU A 66 -5.21 -1.78 -3.84
C LEU A 66 -5.80 -0.38 -3.62
N TYR A 67 -6.62 0.09 -4.55
CA TYR A 67 -7.20 1.43 -4.47
C TYR A 67 -8.06 1.60 -3.22
N TYR A 68 -8.94 0.65 -2.89
CA TYR A 68 -9.80 0.78 -1.71
C TYR A 68 -9.06 0.79 -0.40
N THR A 69 -8.06 -0.09 -0.26
CA THR A 69 -7.28 -0.13 0.98
C THR A 69 -6.42 1.12 1.12
N MET A 70 -5.87 1.62 0.01
CA MET A 70 -5.13 2.88 -0.01
C MET A 70 -6.02 4.07 0.38
N ASP A 71 -7.23 4.15 -0.19
CA ASP A 71 -8.21 5.17 0.17
C ASP A 71 -8.59 5.07 1.65
N ALA A 72 -8.79 3.86 2.19
CA ALA A 72 -9.09 3.68 3.61
C ALA A 72 -7.95 4.16 4.53
N ILE A 73 -6.69 3.94 4.12
CA ILE A 73 -5.51 4.45 4.82
C ILE A 73 -5.48 5.99 4.77
N ILE A 74 -5.80 6.59 3.63
CA ILE A 74 -5.82 8.05 3.42
C ILE A 74 -6.94 8.72 4.21
N PHE A 75 -8.14 8.16 4.17
CA PHE A 75 -9.31 8.72 4.83
C PHE A 75 -9.29 8.53 6.36
N SER A 76 -8.38 7.71 6.88
CA SER A 76 -8.17 7.61 8.32
C SER A 76 -7.60 8.91 8.88
N THR A 77 -8.43 9.64 9.62
CA THR A 77 -8.03 10.85 10.35
C THR A 77 -7.00 10.57 11.43
N GLU A 78 -6.93 9.34 11.93
CA GLU A 78 -5.99 8.92 12.96
C GLU A 78 -4.57 8.78 12.42
N LEU A 79 -4.42 8.30 11.19
CA LEU A 79 -3.11 8.14 10.56
C LEU A 79 -2.51 9.46 10.07
N GLN A 80 -3.35 10.47 9.80
CA GLN A 80 -2.95 11.79 9.31
C GLN A 80 -2.02 11.73 8.08
N ILE A 81 -2.21 10.72 7.22
CA ILE A 81 -1.39 10.50 6.04
C ILE A 81 -1.90 11.42 4.92
N LYS A 82 -1.05 12.36 4.51
CA LYS A 82 -1.27 13.18 3.31
C LYS A 82 -0.33 12.70 2.21
N PHE A 83 -0.89 12.29 1.07
CA PHE A 83 -0.08 12.01 -0.12
C PHE A 83 0.39 13.32 -0.75
N ALA A 84 1.69 13.34 -1.09
CA ALA A 84 2.32 14.43 -1.79
C ALA A 84 1.90 14.46 -3.26
N MET A 85 1.04 15.40 -3.62
CA MET A 85 0.50 15.49 -4.99
C MET A 85 1.38 16.38 -5.86
N ALA A 86 2.00 17.42 -5.30
CA ALA A 86 2.94 18.28 -5.99
C ALA A 86 4.37 17.70 -6.04
N SER A 87 5.14 18.02 -7.08
CA SER A 87 6.53 17.56 -7.22
C SER A 87 7.42 17.96 -6.03
N SER A 88 7.29 19.21 -5.55
CA SER A 88 8.00 19.71 -4.38
C SER A 88 7.65 18.97 -3.08
N GLU A 89 6.37 18.61 -2.90
CA GLU A 89 5.92 17.81 -1.76
C GLU A 89 6.51 16.38 -1.84
N ARG A 90 6.64 15.81 -3.05
CA ARG A 90 7.18 14.45 -3.24
C ARG A 90 8.66 14.39 -2.88
N GLU A 91 9.45 15.39 -3.29
CA GLU A 91 10.87 15.50 -2.91
C GLU A 91 11.05 15.63 -1.39
N GLY A 92 10.20 16.45 -0.75
CA GLY A 92 10.19 16.58 0.70
C GLY A 92 9.83 15.27 1.41
N ALA A 93 8.79 14.57 0.94
CA ALA A 93 8.36 13.28 1.47
C ALA A 93 9.44 12.20 1.28
N ALA A 94 10.07 12.12 0.09
CA ALA A 94 11.16 11.19 -0.19
C ALA A 94 12.37 11.45 0.71
N THR A 95 12.73 12.72 0.92
CA THR A 95 13.83 13.11 1.82
C THR A 95 13.51 12.75 3.26
N ALA A 96 12.31 13.07 3.74
CA ALA A 96 11.87 12.73 5.10
C ALA A 96 11.79 11.22 5.33
N PHE A 97 11.36 10.46 4.32
CA PHE A 97 11.37 9.01 4.34
C PHE A 97 12.80 8.48 4.43
N ALA A 98 13.71 8.92 3.56
CA ALA A 98 15.11 8.51 3.56
C ALA A 98 15.81 8.78 4.91
N LEU A 99 15.48 9.89 5.56
CA LEU A 99 16.00 10.24 6.89
C LEU A 99 15.52 9.29 7.99
N ARG A 100 14.24 8.85 7.93
CA ARG A 100 13.65 7.91 8.90
C ARG A 100 14.00 6.46 8.60
N SER A 101 14.17 6.11 7.33
CA SER A 101 14.44 4.75 6.86
C SER A 101 15.91 4.33 6.99
N LYS A 102 16.66 4.87 7.96
CA LYS A 102 18.06 4.49 8.25
C LYS A 102 18.25 3.01 8.64
N THR A 103 17.19 2.20 8.59
CA THR A 103 17.24 0.74 8.59
C THR A 103 17.19 0.25 7.13
N VAL A 104 18.32 -0.31 6.70
CA VAL A 104 18.56 -0.95 5.40
C VAL A 104 17.39 -1.88 5.02
N PHE A 105 16.53 -1.46 4.09
CA PHE A 105 15.63 -2.37 3.39
C PHE A 105 15.43 -2.06 1.89
N LEU A 106 16.12 -1.04 1.35
CA LEU A 106 15.99 -0.65 -0.06
C LEU A 106 17.34 -0.55 -0.78
N THR A 107 18.30 -1.41 -0.44
CA THR A 107 19.50 -1.61 -1.26
C THR A 107 19.42 -2.96 -1.95
N ALA A 108 19.12 -2.96 -3.25
CA ALA A 108 19.88 -3.68 -4.30
C ALA A 108 19.09 -4.10 -5.55
N ALA A 109 17.76 -3.94 -5.65
CA ALA A 109 17.01 -4.50 -6.78
C ALA A 109 16.47 -3.51 -7.83
N TRP A 110 16.40 -2.20 -7.54
CA TRP A 110 15.65 -1.25 -8.38
C TRP A 110 16.48 -0.21 -9.15
N LEU A 111 17.81 -0.17 -8.95
CA LEU A 111 18.68 0.80 -9.63
C LEU A 111 19.00 0.53 -11.12
N PRO A 112 18.86 -0.66 -11.73
CA PRO A 112 19.27 -0.80 -13.14
C PRO A 112 18.33 -0.15 -14.16
N TRP A 113 17.11 0.28 -13.79
CA TRP A 113 16.12 0.75 -14.77
C TRP A 113 16.05 2.28 -14.92
N MET A 114 16.55 3.06 -13.95
CA MET A 114 16.52 4.52 -14.04
C MET A 114 17.68 5.13 -14.84
N ASP A 115 18.73 4.36 -15.14
CA ASP A 115 19.85 4.83 -15.96
C ASP A 115 19.56 4.74 -17.49
N GLY A 116 18.40 4.22 -17.88
CA GLY A 116 18.02 4.02 -19.29
C GLY A 116 17.13 5.10 -19.91
N CYS A 117 16.63 6.07 -19.13
CA CYS A 117 15.70 7.10 -19.64
C CYS A 117 16.33 8.49 -19.83
N ALA A 118 17.65 8.60 -19.74
CA ALA A 118 18.38 9.80 -20.11
C ALA A 118 19.44 9.47 -21.18
N LYS A 119 18.97 9.20 -22.40
CA LYS A 119 19.63 9.53 -23.68
C LYS A 119 18.68 9.33 -24.84
#